data_AF-A0A512ABI9-F1
#
_entry.id   AF-A0A512ABI9-F1
#
_cell.length_a   1.000
_cell.length_b   1.000
_cell.length_c   1.000
_cell.angle_alpha   90.00
_cell.angle_beta   90.00
_cell.angle_gamma   90.00
#
_symmetry.space_group_name_H-M   'P 1'
#
loop_
_entity.id
_entity.type
_entity.pdbx_description
1 polymer ?
#
loop_
_entity_poly.entity_id
_entity_poly.type
_entity_poly.pdbx_seq_one_letter_code
_entity_poly.pdbx_strand_id
1 'polypeptide(L)'
;MGRDMTEKLTFPDGFLWGGATAANQCEGAYDADGRGLANVDVVPIGEDRLAIITGKKKMFDFEEGYFYPAKEAIDMYHRFKEDIALFGEMGFKTYRLSIAWSRIFPKGDELEPNEAGLKFYEDLFKECHKYGIEPLVTITHFDCPMYLIEQYGGWRSRKMLECYERLCRTLFTRYKGLVKYWLTFNEINMILHAPFMGAGLCFEEGENEEQVKY
;
A
#
# COMPACT_ATOMS: atom_id res chain seq x y z
N MET A 1 -23.30 -43.34 -3.10
CA MET A 1 -24.21 -42.39 -2.44
C MET A 1 -24.09 -41.07 -3.16
N GLY A 2 -25.12 -40.70 -3.95
CA GLY A 2 -25.17 -39.41 -4.62
C GLY A 2 -25.41 -38.31 -3.61
N ARG A 3 -24.71 -37.17 -3.72
CA ARG A 3 -25.04 -36.00 -2.90
C ARG A 3 -26.41 -35.51 -3.32
N ASP A 4 -27.29 -35.34 -2.34
CA ASP A 4 -28.58 -34.70 -2.52
C ASP A 4 -28.34 -33.24 -2.92
N MET A 5 -28.86 -32.85 -4.09
CA MET A 5 -28.69 -31.51 -4.68
C MET A 5 -29.52 -30.42 -3.95
N THR A 6 -30.14 -30.77 -2.82
CA THR A 6 -30.99 -29.87 -2.02
C THR A 6 -30.31 -29.30 -0.77
N GLU A 7 -29.11 -29.74 -0.41
CA GLU A 7 -28.35 -29.13 0.69
C GLU A 7 -27.78 -27.76 0.28
N LYS A 8 -28.36 -26.70 0.86
CA LYS A 8 -27.89 -25.33 0.67
C LYS A 8 -26.52 -25.19 1.35
N LEU A 9 -25.45 -25.18 0.56
CA LEU A 9 -24.10 -24.94 1.05
C LEU A 9 -24.03 -23.53 1.64
N THR A 10 -23.67 -23.45 2.92
CA THR A 10 -23.49 -22.19 3.64
C THR A 10 -22.04 -22.08 4.09
N PHE A 11 -21.52 -20.85 4.13
CA PHE A 11 -20.24 -20.60 4.79
C PHE A 11 -20.39 -20.81 6.30
N PRO A 12 -19.31 -21.20 7.00
CA PRO A 12 -19.35 -21.32 8.46
C PRO A 12 -19.66 -19.97 9.12
N ASP A 13 -20.25 -20.03 10.30
CA ASP A 13 -20.47 -18.83 11.12
C ASP A 13 -19.14 -18.09 11.35
N GLY A 14 -19.18 -16.76 11.19
CA GLY A 14 -17.99 -15.92 11.31
C GLY A 14 -17.09 -15.90 10.08
N PHE A 15 -17.50 -16.48 8.94
CA PHE A 15 -16.77 -16.34 7.69
C PHE A 15 -16.62 -14.87 7.28
N LEU A 16 -15.37 -14.43 7.09
CA LEU A 16 -15.05 -13.07 6.67
C LEU A 16 -15.15 -12.95 5.16
N TRP A 17 -16.12 -12.17 4.70
CA TRP A 17 -16.27 -11.81 3.30
C TRP A 17 -16.17 -10.30 3.16
N GLY A 18 -15.59 -9.83 2.06
CA GLY A 18 -15.34 -8.42 1.86
C GLY A 18 -14.53 -8.11 0.61
N GLY A 19 -13.98 -6.90 0.56
CA GLY A 19 -13.20 -6.38 -0.56
C GLY A 19 -11.76 -6.04 -0.16
N ALA A 20 -10.95 -5.70 -1.16
CA ALA A 20 -9.57 -5.29 -0.97
C ALA A 20 -9.21 -4.08 -1.83
N THR A 21 -8.42 -3.15 -1.30
CA THR A 21 -7.77 -2.07 -2.06
C THR A 21 -6.31 -1.90 -1.62
N ALA A 22 -5.57 -1.06 -2.35
CA ALA A 22 -4.23 -0.59 -2.00
C ALA A 22 -4.20 0.94 -1.96
N ALA A 23 -3.43 1.51 -1.03
CA ALA A 23 -3.31 2.94 -0.79
C ALA A 23 -3.06 3.72 -2.09
N ASN A 24 -2.05 3.32 -2.86
CA ASN A 24 -1.67 3.96 -4.13
C ASN A 24 -2.71 3.81 -5.25
N GLN A 25 -3.65 2.87 -5.13
CA GLN A 25 -4.70 2.65 -6.12
C GLN A 25 -5.97 3.44 -5.84
N CYS A 26 -6.21 3.84 -4.58
CA CYS A 26 -7.48 4.45 -4.19
C CYS A 26 -7.37 5.77 -3.42
N GLU A 27 -6.32 6.00 -2.63
CA GLU A 27 -6.25 7.16 -1.74
C GLU A 27 -6.16 8.49 -2.50
N GLY A 28 -5.27 8.59 -3.48
CA GLY A 28 -4.91 9.87 -4.07
C GLY A 28 -4.22 10.79 -3.04
N ALA A 29 -4.41 12.09 -3.21
CA ALA A 29 -3.90 13.12 -2.30
C ALA A 29 -2.41 12.91 -1.99
N TYR A 30 -1.63 12.79 -3.06
CA TYR A 30 -0.24 12.30 -3.00
C TYR A 30 0.69 13.26 -2.23
N ASP A 31 0.39 14.55 -2.18
CA ASP A 31 1.15 15.62 -1.51
C ASP A 31 0.38 16.29 -0.35
N ALA A 32 -0.81 15.77 0.00
CA ALA A 32 -1.62 16.33 1.07
C ALA A 32 -1.05 16.01 2.45
N ASP A 33 -1.23 16.96 3.39
CA ASP A 33 -0.94 16.81 4.81
C ASP A 33 0.45 16.23 5.13
N GLY A 34 1.45 16.62 4.32
CA GLY A 34 2.84 16.24 4.51
C GLY A 34 3.19 14.83 4.05
N ARG A 35 2.33 14.14 3.29
CA ARG A 35 2.71 12.89 2.60
C ARG A 35 3.90 13.14 1.67
N GLY A 36 4.88 12.23 1.69
CA GLY A 36 6.00 12.24 0.75
C GLY A 36 5.68 11.53 -0.56
N LEU A 37 6.53 11.72 -1.56
CA LEU A 37 6.42 11.01 -2.84
C LEU A 37 6.79 9.53 -2.68
N ALA A 38 6.03 8.63 -3.30
CA ALA A 38 6.35 7.21 -3.38
C ALA A 38 6.68 6.77 -4.81
N ASN A 39 7.42 5.67 -4.94
CA ASN A 39 7.72 5.02 -6.23
C ASN A 39 6.48 4.74 -7.10
N VAL A 40 5.36 4.37 -6.46
CA VAL A 40 4.11 4.06 -7.14
C VAL A 40 3.39 5.29 -7.68
N ASP A 41 3.68 6.48 -7.16
CA ASP A 41 3.06 7.73 -7.63
C ASP A 41 3.59 8.12 -9.02
N VAL A 42 4.88 7.89 -9.24
CA VAL A 42 5.60 8.22 -10.47
C VAL A 42 5.50 7.13 -11.54
N VAL A 43 4.57 6.18 -11.40
CA VAL A 43 4.27 5.19 -12.44
C VAL A 43 3.17 5.74 -13.35
N PRO A 44 3.47 6.13 -14.61
CA PRO A 44 2.47 6.68 -15.50
C PRO A 44 1.68 5.57 -16.22
N ILE A 45 0.63 5.97 -16.93
CA ILE A 45 0.11 5.16 -18.04
C ILE A 45 0.99 5.31 -19.29
N GLY A 46 0.79 4.43 -20.27
CA GLY A 46 1.45 4.54 -21.58
C GLY A 46 2.67 3.64 -21.75
N GLU A 47 3.42 3.88 -22.82
CA GLU A 47 4.45 2.97 -23.35
C GLU A 47 5.63 2.79 -22.39
N ASP A 48 6.02 3.86 -21.68
CA ASP A 48 7.14 3.83 -20.73
C ASP A 48 6.83 3.08 -19.44
N ARG A 49 5.55 2.83 -19.13
CA ARG A 49 5.12 2.23 -17.88
C ARG A 49 5.90 0.96 -17.59
N LEU A 50 6.03 0.07 -18.57
CA LEU A 50 6.70 -1.23 -18.38
C LEU A 50 8.18 -1.04 -18.03
N ALA A 51 8.88 -0.15 -18.73
CA ALA A 51 10.29 0.13 -18.46
C ALA A 51 10.49 0.74 -17.06
N ILE A 52 9.56 1.60 -16.62
CA ILE A 52 9.60 2.22 -15.29
C ILE A 52 9.35 1.18 -14.20
N ILE A 53 8.25 0.42 -14.26
CA ILE A 53 7.89 -0.53 -13.19
C ILE A 53 8.91 -1.68 -13.07
N THR A 54 9.62 -1.99 -14.17
CA THR A 54 10.68 -2.99 -14.17
C THR A 54 12.03 -2.43 -13.72
N GLY A 55 12.14 -1.13 -13.45
CA GLY A 55 13.40 -0.50 -13.02
C GLY A 55 14.42 -0.28 -14.14
N LYS A 56 14.01 -0.42 -15.41
CA LYS A 56 14.86 -0.24 -16.60
C LYS A 56 14.90 1.22 -17.08
N LYS A 57 13.90 2.00 -16.71
CA LYS A 57 13.86 3.46 -16.87
C LYS A 57 13.65 4.07 -15.49
N LYS A 58 14.56 4.94 -15.05
CA LYS A 58 14.38 5.70 -13.81
C LYS A 58 13.34 6.78 -14.04
N MET A 59 12.37 6.86 -13.13
CA MET A 59 11.45 7.98 -13.00
C MET A 59 11.28 8.20 -11.51
N PHE A 60 11.91 9.24 -10.97
CA PHE A 60 11.95 9.53 -9.53
C PHE A 60 11.12 10.76 -9.17
N ASP A 61 10.66 11.50 -10.17
CA ASP A 61 9.71 12.60 -10.01
C ASP A 61 8.72 12.56 -11.18
N PHE A 62 7.72 13.43 -11.13
CA PHE A 62 6.81 13.62 -12.24
C PHE A 62 7.51 14.33 -13.40
N GLU A 63 7.27 13.83 -14.60
CA GLU A 63 7.74 14.41 -15.85
C GLU A 63 6.54 14.96 -16.64
N GLU A 64 6.77 16.05 -17.38
CA GLU A 64 5.75 16.63 -18.25
C GLU A 64 5.36 15.64 -19.36
N GLY A 65 4.09 15.68 -19.79
CA GLY A 65 3.57 14.81 -20.85
C GLY A 65 3.06 13.44 -20.39
N TYR A 66 3.23 13.08 -19.12
CA TYR A 66 2.66 11.86 -18.54
C TYR A 66 1.40 12.12 -17.73
N PHE A 67 0.54 11.10 -17.68
CA PHE A 67 -0.59 11.03 -16.75
C PHE A 67 -0.31 9.97 -15.68
N TYR A 68 -0.44 10.37 -14.42
CA TYR A 68 -0.12 9.56 -13.23
C TYR A 68 -1.41 9.25 -12.46
N PRO A 69 -1.99 8.04 -12.60
CA PRO A 69 -3.29 7.72 -12.02
C PRO A 69 -3.33 7.84 -10.49
N ALA A 70 -2.21 7.54 -9.83
CA ALA A 70 -2.11 7.52 -8.37
C ALA A 70 -2.20 8.90 -7.71
N LYS A 71 -2.02 10.01 -8.48
CA LYS A 71 -2.12 11.37 -7.92
C LYS A 71 -3.48 11.66 -7.30
N GLU A 72 -4.54 11.28 -8.00
CA GLU A 72 -5.93 11.53 -7.63
C GLU A 72 -6.68 10.24 -7.29
N ALA A 73 -6.44 9.16 -8.04
CA ALA A 73 -7.12 7.87 -7.86
C ALA A 73 -8.66 8.01 -7.80
N ILE A 74 -9.31 7.44 -6.79
CA ILE A 74 -10.75 7.66 -6.52
C ILE A 74 -10.99 8.65 -5.38
N ASP A 75 -9.93 9.32 -4.93
CA ASP A 75 -9.94 10.30 -3.85
C ASP A 75 -10.43 9.75 -2.49
N MET A 76 -10.10 8.49 -2.18
CA MET A 76 -10.49 7.86 -0.91
C MET A 76 -9.92 8.64 0.29
N TYR A 77 -8.80 9.34 0.15
CA TYR A 77 -8.22 10.14 1.23
C TYR A 77 -9.23 11.13 1.83
N HIS A 78 -10.03 11.78 0.99
CA HIS A 78 -11.07 12.71 1.44
C HIS A 78 -12.43 12.03 1.61
N ARG A 79 -12.68 10.92 0.90
CA ARG A 79 -14.02 10.34 0.73
C ARG A 79 -14.24 8.98 1.41
N PHE A 80 -13.26 8.46 2.16
CA PHE A 80 -13.34 7.11 2.74
C PHE A 80 -14.63 6.84 3.53
N LYS A 81 -15.24 7.83 4.18
CA LYS A 81 -16.50 7.63 4.92
C LYS A 81 -17.65 7.18 4.02
N GLU A 82 -17.71 7.70 2.80
CA GLU A 82 -18.70 7.33 1.80
C GLU A 82 -18.41 5.90 1.28
N ASP A 83 -17.15 5.60 1.00
CA ASP A 83 -16.71 4.28 0.54
C ASP A 83 -17.01 3.19 1.60
N ILE A 84 -16.67 3.44 2.86
CA ILE A 84 -16.92 2.51 3.97
C ILE A 84 -18.42 2.34 4.22
N ALA A 85 -19.23 3.39 4.09
CA ALA A 85 -20.69 3.27 4.19
C ALA A 85 -21.24 2.32 3.12
N LEU A 86 -20.77 2.43 1.87
CA LEU A 86 -21.14 1.52 0.79
C LEU A 86 -20.70 0.08 1.07
N PHE A 87 -19.51 -0.14 1.63
CA PHE A 87 -19.08 -1.48 2.05
C PHE A 87 -20.00 -2.08 3.13
N GLY A 88 -20.46 -1.24 4.06
CA GLY A 88 -21.45 -1.60 5.07
C GLY A 88 -22.80 -2.00 4.45
N GLU A 89 -23.29 -1.23 3.47
CA GLU A 89 -24.53 -1.52 2.72
C GLU A 89 -24.43 -2.82 1.93
N MET A 90 -23.27 -3.11 1.34
CA MET A 90 -23.02 -4.39 0.68
C MET A 90 -23.08 -5.54 1.69
N GLY A 91 -22.65 -5.30 2.93
CA GLY A 91 -22.70 -6.25 4.05
C GLY A 91 -21.34 -6.79 4.48
N PHE A 92 -20.25 -6.16 4.03
CA PHE A 92 -18.87 -6.61 4.25
C PHE A 92 -18.64 -6.91 5.74
N LYS A 93 -17.90 -7.99 6.01
CA LYS A 93 -17.42 -8.34 7.36
C LYS A 93 -15.96 -8.01 7.56
N THR A 94 -15.22 -7.87 6.48
CA THR A 94 -13.83 -7.42 6.52
C THR A 94 -13.55 -6.48 5.35
N TYR A 95 -12.56 -5.62 5.53
CA TYR A 95 -12.03 -4.81 4.45
C TYR A 95 -10.51 -4.88 4.51
N ARG A 96 -9.91 -5.39 3.44
CA ARG A 96 -8.46 -5.39 3.27
C ARG A 96 -8.03 -4.07 2.67
N LEU A 97 -7.16 -3.34 3.37
CA LEU A 97 -6.53 -2.14 2.83
C LEU A 97 -5.02 -2.16 3.09
N SER A 98 -4.29 -1.27 2.44
CA SER A 98 -2.88 -1.03 2.78
C SER A 98 -2.66 0.37 3.33
N ILE A 99 -1.51 0.54 3.96
CA ILE A 99 -1.01 1.84 4.41
C ILE A 99 0.04 2.32 3.40
N ALA A 100 0.01 3.61 3.06
CA ALA A 100 1.09 4.27 2.34
C ALA A 100 2.21 4.59 3.35
N TRP A 101 3.38 3.97 3.17
CA TRP A 101 4.54 4.24 4.02
C TRP A 101 4.91 5.71 3.92
N SER A 102 4.95 6.24 2.70
CA SER A 102 5.17 7.66 2.39
C SER A 102 4.20 8.63 3.09
N ARG A 103 3.01 8.18 3.52
CA ARG A 103 2.08 9.00 4.29
C ARG A 103 2.40 9.02 5.79
N ILE A 104 2.98 7.94 6.32
CA ILE A 104 3.37 7.80 7.73
C ILE A 104 4.78 8.36 7.98
N PHE A 105 5.72 8.07 7.09
CA PHE A 105 7.08 8.57 7.11
C PHE A 105 7.41 9.13 5.72
N PRO A 106 7.28 10.45 5.50
CA PRO A 106 7.40 11.07 4.18
C PRO A 106 8.69 10.77 3.44
N LYS A 107 9.82 10.75 4.16
CA LYS A 107 11.12 10.31 3.63
C LYS A 107 11.43 8.86 3.97
N GLY A 108 10.77 8.31 4.98
CA GLY A 108 10.90 6.92 5.40
C GLY A 108 11.96 6.70 6.49
N ASP A 109 12.89 7.65 6.66
CA ASP A 109 14.00 7.59 7.61
C ASP A 109 13.81 8.53 8.81
N GLU A 110 12.73 9.31 8.86
CA GLU A 110 12.44 10.16 10.01
C GLU A 110 12.26 9.34 11.29
N LEU A 111 12.57 9.96 12.42
CA LEU A 111 12.41 9.32 13.73
C LEU A 111 10.96 9.38 14.22
N GLU A 112 10.26 10.46 13.88
CA GLU A 112 8.88 10.71 14.28
C GLU A 112 7.96 10.61 13.06
N PRO A 113 6.78 9.97 13.19
CA PRO A 113 5.84 9.83 12.10
C PRO A 113 5.07 11.13 11.83
N ASN A 114 4.50 11.23 10.64
CA ASN A 114 3.51 12.24 10.30
C ASN A 114 2.17 11.93 11.00
N GLU A 115 1.79 12.75 11.99
CA GLU A 115 0.56 12.56 12.75
C GLU A 115 -0.70 12.68 11.87
N ALA A 116 -0.71 13.52 10.83
CA ALA A 116 -1.87 13.63 9.95
C ALA A 116 -2.12 12.31 9.19
N GLY A 117 -1.05 11.68 8.71
CA GLY A 117 -1.12 10.34 8.12
C GLY A 117 -1.61 9.28 9.10
N LEU A 118 -1.12 9.30 10.34
CA LEU A 118 -1.59 8.37 11.38
C LEU A 118 -3.07 8.56 11.71
N LYS A 119 -3.50 9.82 11.81
CA LYS A 119 -4.88 10.17 12.10
C LYS A 119 -5.84 9.73 10.98
N PHE A 120 -5.44 9.87 9.72
CA PHE A 120 -6.23 9.42 8.57
C PHE A 120 -6.58 7.92 8.68
N TYR A 121 -5.60 7.05 8.87
CA TYR A 121 -5.87 5.61 9.00
C TYR A 121 -6.60 5.26 10.29
N GLU A 122 -6.32 5.96 11.41
CA GLU A 122 -7.11 5.78 12.63
C GLU A 122 -8.60 6.06 12.39
N ASP A 123 -8.92 7.17 11.74
CA ASP A 123 -10.29 7.55 11.43
C ASP A 123 -10.94 6.57 10.45
N LEU A 124 -10.18 6.08 9.46
CA LEU A 124 -10.63 5.03 8.53
C LEU A 124 -10.97 3.73 9.27
N PHE A 125 -10.10 3.26 10.17
CA PHE A 125 -10.36 2.06 10.96
C PHE A 125 -11.58 2.24 11.88
N LYS A 126 -11.70 3.40 12.53
CA LYS A 126 -12.88 3.73 13.36
C LYS A 126 -14.16 3.74 12.53
N GLU A 127 -14.12 4.25 11.30
CA GLU A 127 -15.27 4.22 10.40
C GLU A 127 -15.62 2.78 9.99
N CYS A 128 -14.64 1.93 9.67
CA CYS A 128 -14.90 0.50 9.42
C CYS A 128 -15.65 -0.16 10.60
N HIS A 129 -15.17 0.08 11.83
CA HIS A 129 -15.78 -0.48 13.04
C HIS A 129 -17.22 0.00 13.28
N LYS A 130 -17.54 1.24 12.92
CA LYS A 130 -18.91 1.77 12.99
C LYS A 130 -19.90 0.95 12.15
N TYR A 131 -19.44 0.33 11.06
CA TYR A 131 -20.25 -0.54 10.20
C TYR A 131 -20.03 -2.04 10.49
N GLY A 132 -19.29 -2.40 11.54
CA GLY A 132 -19.01 -3.80 11.89
C GLY A 132 -18.07 -4.49 10.89
N ILE A 133 -17.22 -3.72 10.20
CA ILE A 133 -16.24 -4.22 9.24
C ILE A 133 -14.88 -4.33 9.94
N GLU A 134 -14.31 -5.54 9.98
CA GLU A 134 -12.99 -5.76 10.57
C GLU A 134 -11.87 -5.38 9.57
N PRO A 135 -10.97 -4.44 9.90
CA PRO A 135 -9.83 -4.09 9.05
C PRO A 135 -8.82 -5.24 8.96
N LEU A 136 -8.39 -5.56 7.74
CA LEU A 136 -7.26 -6.44 7.45
C LEU A 136 -6.16 -5.60 6.77
N VAL A 137 -5.12 -5.25 7.53
CA VAL A 137 -4.18 -4.20 7.12
C VAL A 137 -2.90 -4.77 6.53
N THR A 138 -2.59 -4.35 5.30
CA THR A 138 -1.31 -4.62 4.64
C THR A 138 -0.34 -3.47 4.92
N ILE A 139 0.81 -3.75 5.55
CA ILE A 139 1.78 -2.70 5.95
C ILE A 139 2.46 -2.12 4.71
N THR A 140 2.98 -2.97 3.83
CA THR A 140 3.63 -2.51 2.58
C THR A 140 2.96 -3.16 1.38
N HIS A 141 2.38 -2.32 0.54
CA HIS A 141 1.79 -2.69 -0.74
C HIS A 141 2.44 -1.85 -1.83
N PHE A 142 3.70 -2.17 -2.14
CA PHE A 142 4.56 -1.53 -3.14
C PHE A 142 5.00 -0.08 -2.82
N ASP A 143 4.21 0.69 -2.07
CA ASP A 143 4.53 2.05 -1.62
C ASP A 143 5.85 2.07 -0.80
N CYS A 144 6.88 2.61 -1.44
CA CYS A 144 8.19 2.88 -0.86
C CYS A 144 8.48 4.38 -1.01
N PRO A 145 8.78 5.12 0.08
CA PRO A 145 9.15 6.53 -0.01
C PRO A 145 10.29 6.73 -0.99
N MET A 146 10.13 7.67 -1.93
CA MET A 146 11.09 7.90 -3.00
C MET A 146 12.47 8.27 -2.45
N TYR A 147 12.51 9.01 -1.34
CA TYR A 147 13.75 9.36 -0.66
C TYR A 147 14.57 8.12 -0.25
N LEU A 148 13.96 7.04 0.23
CA LEU A 148 14.69 5.81 0.56
C LEU A 148 15.29 5.15 -0.69
N ILE A 149 14.64 5.30 -1.84
CA ILE A 149 15.13 4.80 -3.12
C ILE A 149 16.33 5.62 -3.58
N GLU A 150 16.21 6.94 -3.58
CA GLU A 150 17.28 7.83 -4.04
C GLU A 150 18.51 7.79 -3.12
N GLN A 151 18.32 7.77 -1.80
CA GLN A 151 19.42 7.86 -0.85
C GLN A 151 20.05 6.50 -0.53
N TYR A 152 19.26 5.43 -0.54
CA TYR A 152 19.71 4.11 -0.09
C TYR A 152 19.55 3.02 -1.15
N GLY A 153 18.98 3.30 -2.33
CA GLY A 153 18.72 2.28 -3.35
C GLY A 153 17.51 1.39 -3.05
N GLY A 154 16.65 1.80 -2.10
CA GLY A 154 15.46 1.05 -1.72
C GLY A 154 15.79 -0.28 -1.06
N TRP A 155 15.02 -1.32 -1.37
CA TRP A 155 15.09 -2.62 -0.68
C TRP A 155 16.39 -3.41 -0.90
N ARG A 156 17.30 -2.98 -1.77
CA ARG A 156 18.67 -3.56 -1.82
C ARG A 156 19.53 -3.15 -0.62
N SER A 157 19.15 -2.09 0.10
CA SER A 157 19.89 -1.61 1.27
C SER A 157 19.36 -2.18 2.57
N ARG A 158 20.29 -2.64 3.43
CA ARG A 158 19.95 -3.11 4.78
C ARG A 158 19.40 -2.01 5.67
N LYS A 159 19.59 -0.73 5.33
CA LYS A 159 19.00 0.41 6.06
C LYS A 159 17.46 0.37 6.03
N MET A 160 16.87 -0.24 5.00
CA MET A 160 15.42 -0.44 4.91
C MET A 160 14.86 -1.27 6.06
N LEU A 161 15.65 -2.19 6.63
CA LEU A 161 15.20 -3.02 7.75
C LEU A 161 14.87 -2.16 8.97
N GLU A 162 15.73 -1.19 9.29
CA GLU A 162 15.53 -0.27 10.40
C GLU A 162 14.31 0.64 10.16
N CYS A 163 14.17 1.16 8.94
CA CYS A 163 13.07 2.04 8.58
C CYS A 163 11.73 1.29 8.59
N TYR A 164 11.69 0.07 8.07
CA TYR A 164 10.51 -0.79 8.08
C TYR A 164 10.15 -1.26 9.49
N GLU A 165 11.14 -1.57 10.34
CA GLU A 165 10.89 -1.89 11.74
C GLU A 165 10.23 -0.71 12.46
N ARG A 166 10.72 0.52 12.24
CA ARG A 166 10.14 1.74 12.81
C ARG A 166 8.70 1.96 12.35
N LEU A 167 8.44 1.75 11.05
CA LEU A 167 7.06 1.75 10.51
C LEU A 167 6.21 0.74 11.29
N CYS A 168 6.59 -0.54 11.30
CA CYS A 168 5.84 -1.60 11.99
C CYS A 168 5.54 -1.25 13.46
N ARG A 169 6.55 -0.80 14.23
CA ARG A 169 6.38 -0.42 15.64
C ARG A 169 5.37 0.72 15.78
N THR A 170 5.49 1.76 14.96
CA THR A 170 4.58 2.91 14.96
C THR A 170 3.14 2.46 14.73
N LEU A 171 2.90 1.64 13.69
CA LEU A 171 1.56 1.15 13.35
C LEU A 171 0.98 0.27 14.46
N PHE A 172 1.75 -0.69 14.97
CA PHE A 172 1.28 -1.59 16.03
C PHE A 172 1.01 -0.87 17.35
N THR A 173 1.78 0.18 17.67
CA THR A 173 1.53 1.00 18.84
C THR A 173 0.31 1.92 18.65
N ARG A 174 0.26 2.67 17.54
CA ARG A 174 -0.81 3.65 17.27
C ARG A 174 -2.18 3.00 17.14
N TYR A 175 -2.26 1.84 16.46
CA TYR A 175 -3.52 1.19 16.13
C TYR A 175 -3.84 -0.03 17.00
N LYS A 176 -3.17 -0.13 18.16
CA LYS A 176 -3.46 -1.17 19.14
C LYS A 176 -4.94 -1.13 19.54
N GLY A 177 -5.63 -2.24 19.35
CA GLY A 177 -7.06 -2.37 19.64
C GLY A 177 -7.99 -1.91 18.50
N LEU A 178 -7.45 -1.29 17.44
CA LEU A 178 -8.20 -0.96 16.22
C LEU A 178 -7.96 -1.97 15.09
N VAL A 179 -6.81 -2.64 15.06
CA VAL A 179 -6.49 -3.62 14.00
C VAL A 179 -6.02 -4.93 14.61
N LYS A 180 -6.66 -6.02 14.19
CA LYS A 180 -6.32 -7.39 14.61
C LYS A 180 -5.52 -8.17 13.56
N TYR A 181 -5.84 -7.98 12.28
CA TYR A 181 -5.24 -8.75 11.18
C TYR A 181 -4.24 -7.92 10.40
N TRP A 182 -3.01 -8.42 10.31
CA TRP A 182 -1.90 -7.75 9.65
C TRP A 182 -1.28 -8.64 8.58
N LEU A 183 -0.98 -8.05 7.43
CA LEU A 183 -0.12 -8.60 6.39
C LEU A 183 1.12 -7.72 6.29
N THR A 184 2.31 -8.31 6.36
CA THR A 184 3.57 -7.55 6.32
C THR A 184 3.83 -6.97 4.93
N PHE A 185 3.70 -7.80 3.90
CA PHE A 185 3.91 -7.43 2.50
C PHE A 185 2.83 -8.02 1.60
N ASN A 186 2.42 -7.26 0.58
CA ASN A 186 1.70 -7.80 -0.58
C ASN A 186 2.69 -8.35 -1.62
N GLU A 187 2.41 -9.55 -2.15
CA GLU A 187 3.05 -10.13 -3.35
C GLU A 187 4.56 -9.85 -3.48
N ILE A 188 5.34 -10.31 -2.49
CA ILE A 188 6.81 -10.12 -2.46
C ILE A 188 7.48 -10.61 -3.76
N ASN A 189 6.91 -11.62 -4.41
CA ASN A 189 7.38 -12.13 -5.70
C ASN A 189 7.35 -11.08 -6.83
N MET A 190 6.63 -9.96 -6.69
CA MET A 190 6.64 -8.87 -7.67
C MET A 190 8.01 -8.21 -7.82
N ILE A 191 8.93 -8.39 -6.88
CA ILE A 191 10.35 -8.01 -7.07
C ILE A 191 10.94 -8.66 -8.32
N LEU A 192 10.49 -9.87 -8.69
CA LEU A 192 10.98 -10.59 -9.86
C LEU A 192 10.40 -10.06 -11.18
N HIS A 193 9.23 -9.44 -11.15
CA HIS A 193 8.47 -9.04 -12.34
C HIS A 193 8.40 -7.52 -12.56
N ALA A 194 8.31 -6.76 -11.47
CA ALA A 194 8.28 -5.31 -11.44
C ALA A 194 9.15 -4.77 -10.28
N PRO A 195 10.50 -4.95 -10.32
CA PRO A 195 11.42 -4.57 -9.25
C PRO A 195 11.27 -3.15 -8.70
N PHE A 196 11.04 -2.15 -9.56
CA PHE A 196 10.86 -0.77 -9.13
C PHE A 196 9.54 -0.59 -8.38
N MET A 197 8.45 -1.18 -8.89
CA MET A 197 7.16 -1.14 -8.20
C MET A 197 7.20 -1.92 -6.89
N GLY A 198 7.67 -3.17 -6.93
CA GLY A 198 7.64 -4.08 -5.78
C GLY A 198 8.64 -3.72 -4.67
N ALA A 199 9.79 -3.17 -5.04
CA ALA A 199 10.92 -2.99 -4.11
C ALA A 199 11.74 -1.70 -4.34
N GLY A 200 11.29 -0.77 -5.19
CA GLY A 200 12.02 0.48 -5.45
C GLY A 200 13.38 0.25 -6.11
N LEU A 201 13.56 -0.85 -6.85
CA LEU A 201 14.83 -1.20 -7.50
C LEU A 201 14.86 -0.67 -8.94
N CYS A 202 15.87 0.17 -9.24
CA CYS A 202 16.27 0.50 -10.61
C CYS A 202 17.65 -0.09 -10.90
N PHE A 203 17.92 -0.47 -12.15
CA PHE A 203 19.19 -1.09 -12.50
C PHE A 203 20.11 -0.09 -13.20
N GLU A 204 21.40 -0.14 -12.86
CA GLU A 204 22.45 0.56 -13.60
C GLU A 204 23.03 -0.34 -14.70
N GLU A 205 23.66 0.28 -15.69
CA GLU A 205 24.40 -0.45 -16.73
C GLU A 205 25.51 -1.30 -16.10
N GLY A 206 25.51 -2.60 -16.43
CA GLY A 206 26.48 -3.57 -15.92
C GLY A 206 26.12 -4.24 -14.60
N GLU A 207 24.99 -3.90 -13.96
CA GLU A 207 24.53 -4.63 -12.77
C GLU A 207 24.03 -6.04 -13.12
N ASN A 208 24.30 -6.99 -12.23
CA ASN A 208 23.64 -8.29 -12.26
C ASN A 208 22.22 -8.13 -11.68
N GLU A 209 21.23 -7.94 -12.55
CA GLU A 209 19.84 -7.76 -12.12
C GLU A 209 19.31 -8.89 -11.25
N GLU A 210 19.73 -10.14 -11.49
CA GLU A 210 19.28 -11.28 -10.68
C GLU A 210 19.81 -11.15 -9.26
N GLN A 211 21.09 -10.86 -9.09
CA GLN A 211 21.69 -10.65 -7.78
C GLN A 211 21.07 -9.46 -7.03
N VAL A 212 20.67 -8.40 -7.72
CA VAL A 212 20.01 -7.24 -7.09
C VAL A 212 18.59 -7.55 -6.62
N LYS A 213 17.93 -8.54 -7.23
CA LYS A 213 16.56 -8.97 -6.87
C LYS A 213 16.54 -9.93 -5.66
N TYR A 214 17.67 -10.46 -5.20
CA TYR A 214 17.80 -11.44 -4.09
C TYR A 214 18.63 -10.90 -2.92
#